data_AF-A0A066PRT1-F1
#
_entry.id   AF-A0A066PRT1-F1
#
_cell.length_a   1.000
_cell.length_b   1.000
_cell.length_c   1.000
_cell.angle_alpha   90.00
_cell.angle_beta   90.00
_cell.angle_gamma   90.00
#
_symmetry.space_group_name_H-M   'P 1'
#
loop_
_entity.id
_entity.type
_entity.pdbx_description
1 polymer ?
#
loop_
_entity_poly.entity_id
_entity_poly.type
_entity_poly.pdbx_seq_one_letter_code
_entity_poly.pdbx_strand_id
1 'polypeptide(L)'
;MKARGVNLALGASVYDPGDPMGKMFFNILATFAEFESDLIRMRTREGMAVARAKGKLRGKQPKLSDRQSRELRRMYDTGDYSVSDLAEVFSVSRPTVYRTLQRQPAAT
;
A
#
# COMPACT_ATOMS: atom_id res chain seq x y z
N MET A 1 18.84 13.50 19.52
CA MET A 1 19.57 14.66 20.07
C MET A 1 20.03 14.40 21.50
N LYS A 2 19.13 14.20 22.47
CA LYS A 2 19.48 13.90 23.88
C LYS A 2 20.44 12.72 24.06
N ALA A 3 20.18 11.57 23.43
CA ALA A 3 21.02 10.36 23.55
C ALA A 3 22.45 10.54 23.00
N ARG A 4 22.69 11.58 22.20
CA ARG A 4 24.01 11.90 21.62
C ARG A 4 24.63 13.16 22.24
N GLY A 5 23.99 13.77 23.24
CA GLY A 5 24.47 15.01 23.87
C GLY A 5 24.51 16.22 22.93
N VAL A 6 23.62 16.28 21.93
CA VAL A 6 23.61 17.34 20.91
C VAL A 6 22.51 18.36 21.20
N ASN A 7 22.87 19.64 21.18
CA ASN A 7 21.97 20.78 21.36
C ASN A 7 21.42 21.29 20.02
N LEU A 8 20.21 21.84 20.04
CA LEU A 8 19.58 22.43 18.85
C LEU A 8 19.78 23.95 18.86
N ALA A 9 20.43 24.49 17.85
CA ALA A 9 20.51 25.93 17.63
C ALA A 9 19.50 26.36 16.56
N LEU A 10 18.64 27.32 16.87
CA LEU A 10 17.71 27.97 15.95
C LEU A 10 17.99 29.47 15.98
N GLY A 11 18.70 29.96 14.97
CA GLY A 11 19.19 31.35 14.95
C GLY A 11 20.10 31.62 16.15
N ALA A 12 19.77 32.64 16.95
CA ALA A 12 20.52 32.99 18.16
C ALA A 12 20.16 32.14 19.39
N SER A 13 19.10 31.34 19.33
CA SER A 13 18.60 30.56 20.47
C SER A 13 19.16 29.14 20.45
N VAL A 14 19.71 28.69 21.58
CA VAL A 14 20.24 27.33 21.76
C VAL A 14 19.39 26.59 22.79
N TYR A 15 18.89 25.42 22.41
CA TYR A 15 18.04 24.56 23.22
C TYR A 15 18.79 23.27 23.58
N ASP A 16 19.06 23.10 24.87
CA ASP A 16 19.63 21.88 25.43
C ASP A 16 18.51 20.86 25.76
N PRO A 17 18.51 19.65 25.17
CA PRO A 17 17.54 18.60 25.51
C PRO A 17 17.58 18.10 26.96
N GLY A 18 18.62 18.45 27.73
CA GLY A 18 18.78 18.16 29.15
C GLY A 18 18.15 19.18 30.08
N ASP A 19 17.97 20.42 29.64
CA ASP A 19 17.33 21.50 30.41
C ASP A 19 15.80 21.36 30.43
N PRO A 20 15.09 21.66 31.55
CA PRO A 20 13.63 21.57 31.59
C PRO A 20 12.90 22.33 30.49
N MET A 21 13.36 23.52 30.10
CA MET A 21 12.73 24.31 29.03
C MET A 21 13.00 23.71 27.65
N GLY A 22 14.24 23.27 27.39
CA GLY A 22 14.58 22.57 26.16
C GLY A 22 13.79 21.27 26.02
N LYS A 23 13.67 20.48 27.09
CA LYS A 23 12.85 19.26 27.11
C LYS A 23 11.37 19.54 26.81
N MET A 24 10.79 20.59 27.39
CA MET A 24 9.42 21.01 27.09
C MET A 24 9.25 21.37 25.61
N PHE A 25 10.18 22.16 25.07
CA PHE A 25 10.17 22.55 23.66
C PHE A 25 10.22 21.35 22.71
N PHE A 26 11.13 20.40 22.94
CA PHE A 26 11.21 19.18 22.14
C PHE A 26 9.95 18.31 22.24
N ASN A 27 9.33 18.22 23.41
CA ASN A 27 8.07 17.50 23.58
C ASN A 27 6.94 18.15 22.78
N ILE A 28 6.81 19.48 22.84
CA ILE A 28 5.82 20.23 22.06
C ILE A 28 6.02 19.99 20.56
N LEU A 29 7.27 20.09 20.07
CA LEU A 29 7.59 19.79 18.67
C LEU A 29 7.22 18.36 18.27
N ALA A 30 7.47 17.38 19.15
CA ALA A 30 7.08 16.00 18.90
C ALA A 30 5.55 15.86 18.80
N THR A 31 4.80 16.49 19.71
CA THR A 31 3.34 16.51 19.66
C THR A 31 2.81 17.16 18.39
N PHE A 32 3.42 18.26 17.94
CA PHE A 32 3.04 18.89 16.66
C PHE A 32 3.32 17.98 15.46
N ALA A 33 4.47 17.30 15.43
CA ALA A 33 4.80 16.36 14.36
C ALA A 33 3.80 15.19 14.28
N GLU A 34 3.34 14.69 15.43
CA GLU A 34 2.28 13.67 15.50
C GLU A 34 0.94 14.23 14.99
N PHE A 35 0.54 15.41 15.47
CA PHE A 35 -0.68 16.09 15.04
C PHE A 35 -0.73 16.32 13.52
N GLU A 36 0.34 16.83 12.91
CA GLU A 36 0.41 17.04 11.47
C GLU A 36 0.29 15.73 10.69
N SER A 37 0.97 14.68 11.16
CA SER A 37 0.90 13.35 10.57
C SER A 37 -0.53 12.80 10.58
N ASP A 38 -1.25 12.99 11.69
CA ASP A 38 -2.63 12.54 11.83
C ASP A 38 -3.60 13.37 10.99
N LEU A 39 -3.37 14.67 10.87
CA LEU A 39 -4.17 15.54 9.99
C LEU A 39 -4.02 15.13 8.51
N ILE A 40 -2.81 14.81 8.07
CA ILE A 40 -2.56 14.30 6.71
C ILE A 40 -3.28 12.96 6.49
N ARG A 41 -3.21 12.05 7.46
CA ARG A 41 -3.93 10.76 7.39
C ARG A 41 -5.44 10.95 7.33
N MET A 42 -5.99 11.86 8.12
CA MET A 42 -7.42 12.17 8.13
C MET A 42 -7.88 12.62 6.74
N ARG A 43 -7.23 13.65 6.16
CA ARG A 43 -7.56 14.15 4.81
C ARG A 43 -7.39 13.08 3.74
N THR A 44 -6.35 12.24 3.85
CA THR A 44 -6.14 11.13 2.91
C THR A 44 -7.28 10.12 3.00
N ARG A 45 -7.75 9.78 4.21
CA ARG A 45 -8.89 8.87 4.41
C ARG A 45 -10.18 9.43 3.84
N GLU A 46 -10.45 10.72 4.04
CA GLU A 46 -11.60 11.41 3.45
C GLU A 46 -11.55 11.39 1.92
N GLY A 47 -10.41 11.78 1.34
CA GLY A 47 -10.21 11.74 -0.11
C GLY A 47 -10.38 10.33 -0.68
N MET A 48 -9.84 9.32 0.00
CA MET A 48 -10.06 7.92 -0.36
C MET A 48 -11.53 7.49 -0.23
N ALA A 49 -12.28 7.96 0.77
CA ALA A 49 -13.70 7.66 0.90
C ALA A 49 -14.50 8.22 -0.28
N VAL A 50 -14.23 9.47 -0.68
CA VAL A 50 -14.83 10.10 -1.85
C VAL A 50 -14.47 9.33 -3.14
N ALA A 51 -13.20 8.95 -3.31
CA ALA A 51 -12.76 8.18 -4.47
C ALA A 51 -13.36 6.76 -4.53
N ARG A 52 -13.58 6.11 -3.36
CA ARG A 52 -14.28 4.83 -3.24
C ARG A 52 -15.73 4.98 -3.67
N ALA A 53 -16.44 5.99 -3.16
CA ALA A 53 -17.83 6.27 -3.52
C ALA A 53 -18.01 6.54 -5.03
N LYS A 54 -17.01 7.16 -5.66
CA LYS A 54 -16.97 7.40 -7.12
C LYS A 54 -16.48 6.18 -7.93
N GLY A 55 -16.21 5.04 -7.30
CA GLY A 55 -15.72 3.81 -7.97
C GLY A 55 -14.32 3.93 -8.59
N LYS A 56 -13.55 4.98 -8.28
CA LYS A 56 -12.23 5.25 -8.88
C LYS A 56 -11.11 4.46 -8.22
N LEU A 57 -11.31 3.99 -6.99
CA LEU A 57 -10.34 3.13 -6.30
C LEU A 57 -10.52 1.69 -6.76
N ARG A 58 -9.80 1.33 -7.83
CA ARG A 58 -9.61 -0.06 -8.23
C ARG A 58 -8.35 -0.58 -7.54
N GLY A 59 -8.46 -1.74 -6.90
CA GLY A 59 -7.31 -2.46 -6.36
C GLY A 59 -6.30 -2.80 -7.46
N LYS A 60 -5.24 -3.54 -7.11
CA LYS A 60 -4.23 -3.97 -8.08
C LYS A 60 -4.90 -4.67 -9.26
N GLN A 61 -4.65 -4.15 -10.47
CA GLN A 61 -5.18 -4.74 -11.69
C GLN A 61 -4.72 -6.20 -11.83
N PRO A 62 -5.57 -7.10 -12.37
CA PRO A 62 -5.15 -8.45 -12.69
C PRO A 62 -3.89 -8.43 -13.58
N LYS A 63 -3.00 -9.41 -13.41
CA LYS A 63 -1.78 -9.54 -14.24
C LYS A 63 -2.11 -9.91 -15.69
N LEU A 64 -3.20 -10.64 -15.90
CA LEU A 64 -3.67 -11.07 -17.20
C LEU A 64 -4.77 -10.14 -17.67
N SER A 65 -4.75 -9.78 -18.96
CA SER A 65 -5.87 -9.10 -19.61
C SER A 65 -7.12 -9.99 -19.59
N ASP A 66 -8.30 -9.40 -19.81
CA ASP A 66 -9.55 -10.17 -19.88
C ASP A 66 -9.50 -11.23 -20.99
N ARG A 67 -8.83 -10.92 -22.12
CA ARG A 67 -8.62 -11.89 -23.22
C ARG A 67 -7.75 -13.05 -22.78
N GLN A 68 -6.60 -12.77 -22.16
CA GLN A 68 -5.70 -13.81 -21.65
C GLN A 68 -6.36 -14.64 -20.56
N SER A 69 -7.16 -14.01 -19.70
CA SER A 69 -7.89 -14.71 -18.64
C SER A 69 -8.86 -15.71 -19.26
N ARG A 70 -9.65 -15.29 -20.27
CA ARG A 70 -10.59 -16.17 -20.99
C ARG A 70 -9.88 -17.32 -21.70
N GLU A 71 -8.74 -17.04 -22.31
CA GLU A 71 -7.94 -18.06 -22.98
C GLU A 71 -7.36 -19.07 -21.98
N LEU A 72 -6.82 -18.59 -20.85
CA LEU A 72 -6.34 -19.45 -19.77
C LEU A 72 -7.46 -20.36 -19.26
N ARG A 73 -8.68 -19.83 -19.09
CA ARG A 73 -9.83 -20.62 -18.68
C ARG A 73 -10.20 -21.67 -19.72
N ARG A 74 -10.27 -21.28 -21.00
CA ARG A 74 -10.54 -22.22 -22.10
C ARG A 74 -9.52 -23.36 -22.14
N MET A 75 -8.22 -23.06 -22.04
CA MET A 75 -7.16 -24.06 -22.02
C MET A 75 -7.23 -24.96 -20.77
N TYR A 76 -7.63 -24.40 -19.62
CA TYR A 76 -7.85 -25.19 -18.42
C TYR A 76 -9.05 -26.15 -18.57
N ASP A 77 -10.13 -25.70 -19.21
CA ASP A 77 -11.34 -26.49 -19.40
C ASP A 77 -11.18 -27.63 -20.43
N THR A 78 -10.12 -27.63 -21.26
CA THR A 78 -9.82 -28.80 -22.13
C THR A 78 -9.29 -29.99 -21.34
N GLY A 79 -8.72 -29.76 -20.16
CA GLY A 79 -8.11 -30.78 -19.32
C GLY A 79 -6.72 -31.23 -19.77
N ASP A 80 -6.20 -30.69 -20.88
CA ASP A 80 -4.91 -31.10 -21.45
C ASP A 80 -3.70 -30.45 -20.77
N TYR A 81 -3.92 -29.37 -20.01
CA TYR A 81 -2.87 -28.57 -19.40
C TYR A 81 -2.95 -28.60 -17.88
N SER A 82 -1.81 -28.85 -17.21
CA SER A 82 -1.73 -28.67 -15.77
C SER A 82 -1.67 -27.18 -15.40
N VAL A 83 -1.96 -26.87 -14.14
CA VAL A 83 -1.81 -25.50 -13.60
C VAL A 83 -0.36 -25.00 -13.71
N SER A 84 0.62 -25.90 -13.73
CA SER A 84 2.03 -25.55 -13.93
C SER A 84 2.29 -25.12 -15.37
N ASP A 85 1.77 -25.87 -16.34
CA ASP A 85 1.95 -25.58 -17.75
C ASP A 85 1.30 -24.25 -18.10
N LEU A 86 0.10 -23.99 -17.59
CA LEU A 86 -0.59 -22.69 -17.75
C LEU A 86 0.18 -21.55 -17.08
N ALA A 87 0.81 -21.79 -15.93
CA ALA A 87 1.63 -20.78 -15.28
C ALA A 87 2.83 -20.39 -16.16
N GLU A 88 3.47 -21.36 -16.81
CA GLU A 88 4.59 -21.13 -17.72
C GLU A 88 4.14 -20.44 -19.02
N VAL A 89 3.12 -20.98 -19.70
CA VAL A 89 2.57 -20.43 -20.95
C VAL A 89 2.16 -18.97 -20.82
N PHE A 90 1.50 -18.62 -19.70
CA PHE A 90 1.06 -17.25 -19.45
C PHE A 90 2.10 -16.40 -18.69
N SER A 91 3.28 -16.95 -18.38
CA SER A 91 4.36 -16.28 -17.64
C SER A 91 3.86 -15.67 -16.31
N VAL A 92 3.05 -16.42 -15.56
CA VAL A 92 2.48 -16.02 -14.27
C VAL A 92 2.74 -17.07 -13.20
N SER A 93 2.59 -16.71 -11.93
CA SER A 93 2.70 -17.68 -10.85
C SER A 93 1.46 -18.57 -10.76
N ARG A 94 1.60 -19.82 -10.28
CA ARG A 94 0.45 -20.73 -10.04
C ARG A 94 -0.69 -20.08 -9.22
N PRO A 95 -0.44 -19.29 -8.15
CA PRO A 95 -1.50 -18.57 -7.45
C PRO A 95 -2.27 -17.57 -8.34
N THR A 96 -1.61 -16.99 -9.34
CA THR A 96 -2.27 -16.11 -10.31
C THR A 96 -3.19 -16.89 -11.23
N VAL A 97 -2.80 -18.11 -11.64
CA VAL A 97 -3.67 -19.03 -12.39
C VAL A 97 -4.93 -19.34 -11.60
N TYR A 98 -4.80 -19.82 -10.36
CA TYR A 98 -5.95 -20.11 -9.49
C TYR A 98 -6.87 -18.90 -9.28
N ARG A 99 -6.29 -17.71 -8.99
CA ARG A 99 -7.08 -16.48 -8.84
C ARG A 99 -7.81 -16.09 -10.13
N THR A 100 -7.22 -16.38 -11.29
CA THR A 100 -7.85 -16.11 -12.59
C THR A 100 -9.02 -17.06 -12.81
N LEU A 101 -8.85 -18.36 -12.53
CA LEU A 101 -9.92 -19.36 -12.60
C LEU A 101 -11.07 -19.07 -11.63
N GLN A 102 -10.80 -18.57 -10.42
CA GLN A 102 -11.84 -18.15 -9.47
C GLN A 102 -12.65 -16.93 -9.96
N ARG A 103 -12.00 -16.02 -10.70
CA ARG A 103 -12.66 -14.82 -11.26
C ARG A 103 -13.46 -15.13 -12.53
N GLN A 104 -13.12 -16.23 -13.21
CA GLN A 104 -13.81 -16.71 -14.40
C GLN A 104 -14.48 -18.05 -14.08
N PRO A 105 -15.69 -18.02 -13.48
CA PRO A 105 -16.46 -19.25 -13.28
C PRO A 105 -16.71 -19.94 -14.62
N ALA A 106 -16.87 -21.27 -14.58
CA ALA A 106 -17.24 -22.04 -15.77
C ALA A 106 -18.50 -21.43 -16.40
N ALA A 107 -18.53 -21.32 -17.72
CA ALA A 107 -19.78 -21.02 -18.41
C ALA A 107 -20.76 -22.16 -18.10
N THR A 108 -21.84 -21.85 -17.37
CA THR A 108 -23.03 -22.70 -17.29
C THR A 108 -23.77 -22.61 -18.62
#